data_AF-A0A7W1KMB6-F1
#
_entry.id   AF-A0A7W1KMB6-F1
#
_cell.length_a   1.000
_cell.length_b   1.000
_cell.length_c   1.000
_cell.angle_alpha   90.00
_cell.angle_beta   90.00
_cell.angle_gamma   90.00
#
_symmetry.space_group_name_H-M   'P 1'
#
loop_
_entity.id
_entity.type
_entity.pdbx_description
1 polymer ?
#
loop_
_entity_poly.entity_id
_entity_poly.type
_entity_poly.pdbx_seq_one_letter_code
_entity_poly.pdbx_strand_id
1 'polypeptide(L)'
;MRLDVNSFLGSYPFRRVPGTSPDALLRAMDRVAIDRAWVTHLPGIFWRDPAAGNPWLYETTARHDRLQPVPAVHPGLNGWEAVLTEARSAGVPAVRCDPTYYGLDPVGPEMRALTQACSAEGLPLMLAVRLE
;
A
#
# COMPACT_ATOMS: atom_id res chain seq x y z
N MET A 1 -2.04 21.87 4.18
CA MET A 1 -1.54 20.66 3.50
C MET A 1 -2.71 19.74 3.22
N ARG A 2 -3.00 19.41 1.95
CA ARG A 2 -3.97 18.41 1.53
C ARG A 2 -3.25 17.10 1.21
N LEU A 3 -3.66 16.04 1.90
CA LEU A 3 -3.09 14.71 1.78
C LEU A 3 -4.16 13.77 1.22
N ASP A 4 -3.84 13.08 0.12
CA ASP A 4 -4.61 11.93 -0.31
C ASP A 4 -4.03 10.65 0.31
N VAL A 5 -4.84 9.92 1.07
CA VAL A 5 -4.40 8.70 1.75
C VAL A 5 -4.76 7.43 0.98
N ASN A 6 -5.46 7.52 -0.15
CA ASN A 6 -5.96 6.35 -0.89
C ASN A 6 -5.67 6.46 -2.39
N SER A 7 -4.38 6.57 -2.72
CA SER A 7 -3.89 6.60 -4.09
C SER A 7 -3.16 5.30 -4.45
N PHE A 8 -3.06 5.04 -5.76
CA PHE A 8 -2.53 3.79 -6.29
C PHE A 8 -1.64 4.04 -7.51
N LEU A 9 -0.61 3.20 -7.65
CA LEU A 9 0.29 3.19 -8.80
C LEU A 9 0.28 1.82 -9.49
N GLY A 10 0.43 1.82 -10.82
CA GLY A 10 0.46 0.61 -11.64
C GLY A 10 -0.89 0.24 -12.27
N SER A 11 -0.87 -0.76 -13.14
CA SER A 11 -2.04 -1.15 -13.93
C SER A 11 -3.06 -1.93 -13.11
N TYR A 12 -4.33 -1.60 -13.28
CA TYR A 12 -5.42 -2.47 -12.85
C TYR A 12 -5.57 -3.64 -13.84
N PRO A 13 -5.70 -4.90 -13.38
CA PRO A 13 -5.62 -6.07 -14.28
C PRO A 13 -6.87 -6.27 -15.15
N PHE A 14 -8.05 -5.81 -14.72
CA PHE A 14 -9.31 -6.17 -15.40
C PHE A 14 -9.87 -5.10 -16.34
N ARG A 15 -9.34 -3.87 -16.29
CA ARG A 15 -9.72 -2.78 -17.18
C ARG A 15 -8.62 -1.72 -17.23
N ARG A 16 -8.64 -0.91 -18.29
CA ARG A 16 -7.79 0.28 -18.36
C ARG A 16 -8.27 1.33 -17.35
N VAL A 17 -7.41 1.64 -16.38
CA VAL A 17 -7.57 2.77 -15.46
C VAL A 17 -6.55 3.84 -15.85
N PRO A 18 -6.97 5.04 -16.30
CA PRO A 18 -6.03 6.10 -16.62
C PRO A 18 -5.43 6.69 -15.34
N GLY A 19 -4.26 7.33 -15.45
CA GLY A 19 -3.70 8.12 -14.36
C GLY A 19 -2.89 7.34 -13.32
N THR A 20 -2.54 6.08 -13.57
CA THR A 20 -1.87 5.22 -12.58
C THR A 20 -0.34 5.20 -12.67
N SER A 21 0.26 6.00 -13.56
CA SER A 21 1.71 6.25 -13.52
C SER A 21 2.04 7.38 -12.53
N PRO A 22 3.25 7.42 -11.94
CA PRO A 22 3.64 8.49 -11.00
C PRO A 22 3.41 9.89 -11.57
N ASP A 23 3.87 10.17 -12.78
CA ASP A 23 3.70 11.47 -13.42
C ASP A 23 2.23 11.83 -13.67
N ALA A 24 1.41 10.84 -14.03
CA ALA A 24 0.00 11.08 -14.29
C ALA A 24 -0.77 11.34 -12.99
N LEU A 25 -0.41 10.63 -11.90
CA LEU A 25 -0.93 10.88 -10.56
C LEU A 25 -0.53 12.27 -10.06
N LEU A 26 0.74 12.66 -10.18
CA LEU A 26 1.22 13.99 -9.79
C LEU A 26 0.49 15.10 -10.56
N ARG A 27 0.33 14.96 -11.88
CA ARG A 27 -0.50 15.90 -12.67
C ARG A 27 -1.96 15.92 -12.22
N ALA A 28 -2.50 14.80 -11.75
CA ALA A 28 -3.86 14.77 -11.21
C ALA A 28 -3.94 15.50 -9.86
N MET A 29 -2.98 15.27 -8.97
CA MET A 29 -2.85 15.96 -7.68
C MET A 29 -2.77 17.48 -7.87
N ASP A 30 -1.99 17.96 -8.85
CA ASP A 30 -1.83 19.39 -9.13
C ASP A 30 -3.15 20.07 -9.53
N ARG A 31 -3.96 19.42 -10.37
CA ARG A 31 -5.25 19.97 -10.82
C ARG A 31 -6.23 20.25 -9.69
N VAL A 32 -6.13 19.50 -8.59
CA VAL A 32 -7.01 19.62 -7.42
C VAL A 32 -6.28 20.11 -6.18
N ALA A 33 -5.03 20.56 -6.33
CA ALA A 33 -4.18 21.08 -5.26
C ALA A 33 -4.06 20.11 -4.05
N ILE A 34 -3.74 18.84 -4.34
CA ILE A 34 -3.27 17.84 -3.36
C ILE A 34 -1.75 17.95 -3.23
N ASP A 35 -1.24 18.11 -2.02
CA ASP A 35 0.18 18.34 -1.77
C ASP A 35 0.98 17.03 -1.76
N ARG A 36 0.44 15.99 -1.11
CA ARG A 36 1.08 14.66 -0.98
C ARG A 36 0.06 13.54 -1.16
N ALA A 37 0.55 12.36 -1.53
CA ALA A 37 -0.28 11.16 -1.65
C ALA A 37 0.41 9.95 -1.00
N TRP A 38 -0.38 9.13 -0.31
CA TRP A 38 0.01 7.79 0.09
C TRP A 38 -0.34 6.83 -1.05
N VAL A 39 0.63 6.06 -1.50
CA VAL A 39 0.50 5.23 -2.70
C VAL A 39 0.77 3.77 -2.43
N THR A 40 -0.12 2.90 -2.91
CA THR A 40 0.07 1.44 -2.91
C THR A 40 0.31 0.94 -4.34
N HIS A 41 1.08 -0.14 -4.48
CA HIS A 41 1.23 -0.86 -5.74
C HIS A 41 -0.07 -1.62 -6.10
N LEU A 42 -0.84 -1.11 -7.05
CA LEU A 42 -2.16 -1.62 -7.45
C LEU A 42 -2.13 -3.05 -8.01
N PRO A 43 -1.23 -3.44 -8.94
CA PRO A 43 -1.17 -4.81 -9.43
C PRO A 43 -0.96 -5.83 -8.31
N GLY A 44 -0.15 -5.46 -7.30
CA GLY A 44 0.23 -6.33 -6.20
C GLY A 44 -0.95 -6.86 -5.39
N ILE A 45 -2.05 -6.09 -5.28
CA ILE A 45 -3.27 -6.50 -4.56
C ILE A 45 -3.84 -7.81 -5.11
N PHE A 46 -3.64 -8.08 -6.41
CA PHE A 46 -4.16 -9.24 -7.11
C PHE A 46 -3.15 -10.39 -7.24
N TRP A 47 -1.95 -10.23 -6.68
CA TRP A 47 -0.92 -11.27 -6.71
C TRP A 47 -1.04 -12.19 -5.51
N ARG A 48 -0.56 -13.42 -5.68
CA ARG A 48 -0.45 -14.38 -4.56
C ARG A 48 0.46 -13.88 -3.44
N ASP A 49 1.51 -13.16 -3.83
CA ASP A 49 2.36 -12.40 -2.91
C ASP A 49 2.25 -10.91 -3.26
N PRO A 50 1.46 -10.13 -2.50
CA PRO A 50 1.33 -8.70 -2.75
C PRO A 50 2.60 -7.91 -2.39
N ALA A 51 3.44 -8.42 -1.48
CA ALA A 51 4.66 -7.76 -1.05
C ALA A 51 5.74 -7.76 -2.13
N ALA A 52 5.65 -8.63 -3.14
CA ALA A 52 6.52 -8.62 -4.31
C ALA A 52 6.48 -7.29 -5.08
N GLY A 53 5.44 -6.46 -4.91
CA GLY A 53 5.36 -5.11 -5.46
C GLY A 53 6.08 -4.03 -4.66
N ASN A 54 6.44 -4.30 -3.41
CA ASN A 54 7.01 -3.30 -2.50
C ASN A 54 8.37 -2.76 -2.98
N PRO A 55 9.32 -3.57 -3.49
CA PRO A 55 10.60 -3.03 -3.99
C PRO A 55 10.41 -2.00 -5.09
N TRP A 56 9.52 -2.28 -6.05
CA TRP A 56 9.17 -1.33 -7.10
C TRP A 56 8.51 -0.07 -6.54
N LEU A 57 7.63 -0.22 -5.55
CA LEU A 57 6.95 0.90 -4.90
C LEU A 57 7.95 1.84 -4.19
N TYR A 58 8.90 1.27 -3.42
CA TYR A 58 9.95 2.03 -2.76
C TYR A 58 10.86 2.73 -3.77
N GLU A 59 11.35 2.02 -4.80
CA GLU A 59 12.19 2.61 -5.84
C GLU A 59 11.49 3.76 -6.57
N THR A 60 10.21 3.57 -6.88
CA THR A 60 9.40 4.56 -7.59
C THR A 60 9.19 5.81 -6.73
N THR A 61 8.76 5.63 -5.48
CA THR A 61 8.46 6.75 -4.56
C THR A 61 9.71 7.49 -4.09
N ALA A 62 10.88 6.83 -4.03
CA ALA A 62 12.16 7.49 -3.73
C ALA A 62 12.51 8.61 -4.73
N ARG A 63 11.93 8.57 -5.94
CA ARG A 63 12.14 9.59 -6.99
C ARG A 63 11.13 10.74 -6.92
N HIS A 64 10.14 10.66 -6.03
CA HIS A 64 9.01 11.60 -5.93
C HIS A 64 8.70 11.94 -4.46
N ASP A 65 9.21 13.07 -3.99
CA ASP A 65 9.03 13.59 -2.62
C ASP A 65 7.58 13.75 -2.15
N ARG A 66 6.64 13.93 -3.08
CA ARG A 66 5.20 14.05 -2.82
C ARG A 66 4.47 12.71 -2.70
N LEU A 67 5.12 11.59 -3.04
CA LEU A 67 4.52 10.26 -3.00
C LEU A 67 5.15 9.45 -1.85
N GLN A 68 4.33 9.04 -0.89
CA GLN A 68 4.77 8.24 0.25
C GLN A 68 4.30 6.79 0.05
N PRO A 69 5.20 5.79 0.10
CA PRO A 69 4.83 4.40 -0.16
C PRO A 69 3.99 3.84 1.00
N VAL A 70 2.96 3.06 0.67
CA VAL A 70 2.22 2.21 1.60
C VAL A 70 2.40 0.76 1.13
N PRO A 71 3.43 0.06 1.65
CA PRO A 71 3.74 -1.30 1.26
C PRO A 71 2.64 -2.28 1.68
N ALA A 72 2.44 -3.31 0.85
CA ALA A 72 1.51 -4.38 1.14
C ALA A 72 2.16 -5.44 2.04
N VAL A 73 1.39 -6.00 2.97
CA VAL A 73 1.79 -7.08 3.86
C VAL A 73 0.73 -8.17 3.86
N HIS A 74 1.15 -9.44 3.77
CA HIS A 74 0.26 -10.58 3.81
C HIS A 74 0.61 -11.48 5.01
N PRO A 75 -0.16 -11.43 6.12
CA PRO A 75 0.21 -12.12 7.36
C PRO A 75 0.13 -13.65 7.31
N GLY A 76 -0.47 -14.21 6.26
CA GLY A 76 -0.43 -15.66 5.99
C GLY A 76 0.80 -16.16 5.22
N LEU A 77 1.74 -15.30 4.84
CA LEU A 77 2.99 -15.69 4.15
C LEU A 77 4.18 -15.68 5.11
N ASN A 78 5.13 -16.60 4.91
CA ASN A 78 6.32 -16.66 5.75
C ASN A 78 7.16 -15.38 5.66
N GLY A 79 7.59 -14.85 6.80
CA GLY A 79 8.47 -13.68 6.87
C GLY A 79 7.76 -12.33 6.67
N TRP A 80 6.43 -12.28 6.79
CA TRP A 80 5.66 -11.04 6.68
C TRP A 80 6.08 -9.97 7.70
N GLU A 81 6.64 -10.36 8.85
CA GLU A 81 7.16 -9.46 9.87
C GLU A 81 8.35 -8.62 9.38
N ALA A 82 9.13 -9.15 8.43
CA ALA A 82 10.22 -8.41 7.80
C ALA A 82 9.70 -7.20 7.02
N VAL A 83 8.50 -7.30 6.43
CA VAL A 83 7.84 -6.17 5.75
C VAL A 83 7.55 -5.04 6.73
N LEU A 84 7.11 -5.36 7.96
CA LEU A 84 6.88 -4.33 8.99
C LEU A 84 8.19 -3.68 9.45
N THR A 85 9.24 -4.48 9.61
CA THR A 85 10.57 -3.98 10.00
C THR A 85 11.14 -3.02 8.94
N GLU A 86 11.01 -3.38 7.66
CA GLU A 86 11.41 -2.53 6.53
C GLU A 86 10.56 -1.26 6.48
N ALA A 87 9.23 -1.39 6.57
CA ALA A 87 8.29 -0.27 6.58
C ALA A 87 8.62 0.74 7.69
N ARG A 88 8.88 0.24 8.91
CA ARG A 88 9.28 1.07 10.05
C ARG A 88 10.60 1.79 9.78
N SER A 89 11.59 1.07 9.27
CA SER A 89 12.92 1.63 8.96
C SER A 89 12.86 2.69 7.86
N ALA A 90 12.00 2.49 6.86
CA ALA A 90 11.76 3.44 5.78
C ALA A 90 10.89 4.64 6.20
N GLY A 91 10.33 4.63 7.41
CA GLY A 91 9.47 5.70 7.91
C GLY A 91 8.19 5.89 7.09
N VAL A 92 7.64 4.80 6.55
CA VAL A 92 6.40 4.86 5.76
C VAL A 92 5.21 5.24 6.65
N PRO A 93 4.19 5.91 6.10
CA PRO A 93 3.05 6.35 6.89
C PRO A 93 2.13 5.22 7.38
N ALA A 94 2.09 4.10 6.66
CA ALA A 94 1.23 2.97 6.94
C ALA A 94 1.69 1.72 6.16
N VAL A 95 1.18 0.56 6.56
CA VAL A 95 1.20 -0.68 5.75
C VAL A 95 -0.22 -1.01 5.33
N ARG A 96 -0.39 -1.85 4.30
CA ARG A 96 -1.71 -2.24 3.81
C ARG A 96 -1.88 -3.75 3.75
N CYS A 97 -3.04 -4.22 4.18
CA CYS A 97 -3.49 -5.59 3.98
C CYS A 97 -4.97 -5.57 3.60
N ASP A 98 -5.31 -6.10 2.41
CA ASP A 98 -6.68 -6.20 1.93
C ASP A 98 -7.17 -7.66 2.09
N PRO A 99 -7.66 -8.07 3.28
CA PRO A 99 -7.83 -9.47 3.65
C PRO A 99 -8.71 -10.25 2.67
N THR A 100 -9.77 -9.63 2.16
CA THR A 100 -10.70 -10.28 1.21
C THR A 100 -10.07 -10.57 -0.14
N TYR A 101 -9.09 -9.77 -0.58
CA TYR A 101 -8.32 -10.02 -1.81
C TYR A 101 -7.21 -11.05 -1.58
N TYR A 102 -6.77 -11.21 -0.33
CA TYR A 102 -5.70 -12.11 0.06
C TYR A 102 -6.22 -13.50 0.49
N GLY A 103 -7.54 -13.71 0.46
CA GLY A 103 -8.16 -14.97 0.92
C GLY A 103 -8.10 -15.16 2.43
N LEU A 104 -7.97 -14.06 3.18
CA LEU A 104 -7.94 -14.05 4.64
C LEU A 104 -9.31 -13.68 5.21
N ASP A 105 -9.64 -14.25 6.37
CA ASP A 105 -10.75 -13.75 7.19
C ASP A 105 -10.37 -12.38 7.80
N PRO A 106 -11.13 -11.30 7.55
CA PRO A 106 -10.86 -9.98 8.12
C PRO A 106 -10.80 -9.97 9.66
N VAL A 107 -11.45 -10.93 10.32
CA VAL A 107 -11.41 -11.12 11.77
C VAL A 107 -10.72 -12.43 12.16
N GLY A 108 -9.91 -13.00 11.26
CA GLY A 108 -9.16 -14.24 11.46
C GLY A 108 -7.91 -14.09 12.35
N PRO A 109 -7.27 -15.21 12.70
CA PRO A 109 -6.04 -15.19 13.51
C PRO A 109 -4.89 -14.44 12.84
N GLU A 110 -4.73 -14.52 11.52
CA GLU A 110 -3.68 -13.83 10.77
C GLU A 110 -3.84 -12.31 10.85
N MET A 111 -5.07 -11.80 10.70
CA MET A 111 -5.36 -10.37 10.82
C MET A 111 -5.18 -9.86 12.26
N ARG A 112 -5.49 -10.69 13.27
CA ARG A 112 -5.19 -10.37 14.68
C ARG A 112 -3.69 -10.30 14.94
N ALA A 113 -2.91 -11.23 14.40
CA ALA A 113 -1.45 -11.20 14.52
C ALA A 113 -0.87 -9.95 13.85
N LEU A 114 -1.33 -9.61 12.64
CA LEU A 114 -0.91 -8.41 11.92
C LEU A 114 -1.21 -7.13 12.71
N THR A 115 -2.45 -6.98 13.20
CA THR A 115 -2.86 -5.79 13.96
C THR A 115 -2.08 -5.63 15.26
N GLN A 116 -1.77 -6.73 15.95
CA GLN A 116 -0.90 -6.71 17.13
C GLN A 116 0.54 -6.29 16.80
N ALA A 117 1.12 -6.83 15.73
CA ALA A 117 2.47 -6.46 15.31
C ALA A 117 2.55 -5.00 14.84
N CYS A 118 1.57 -4.54 14.05
CA CYS A 118 1.44 -3.14 13.67
C CYS A 118 1.33 -2.22 14.90
N SER A 119 0.56 -2.61 15.91
CA SER A 119 0.44 -1.87 17.18
C SER A 119 1.78 -1.77 17.91
N ALA A 120 2.54 -2.87 18.00
CA ALA A 120 3.85 -2.90 18.64
C ALA A 120 4.87 -2.00 17.92
N GLU A 121 4.82 -1.96 16.59
CA GLU A 121 5.68 -1.12 15.76
C GLU A 121 5.17 0.32 15.60
N GLY A 122 4.00 0.66 16.15
CA GLY A 122 3.35 1.95 15.95
C GLY A 122 3.06 2.27 14.48
N LEU A 123 2.82 1.25 13.65
CA LEU A 123 2.52 1.36 12.23
C LEU A 123 1.00 1.30 12.01
N PRO A 124 0.38 2.33 11.40
CA PRO A 124 -1.00 2.25 10.97
C PRO A 124 -1.22 1.13 9.94
N LEU A 125 -2.32 0.38 10.10
CA LEU A 125 -2.76 -0.62 9.12
C LEU A 125 -3.92 -0.07 8.31
N MET A 126 -3.76 -0.04 6.99
CA MET A 126 -4.81 0.25 6.02
C MET A 126 -5.43 -1.04 5.48
N LEU A 127 -6.74 -1.02 5.26
CA LEU A 127 -7.50 -2.10 4.65
C LEU A 127 -8.68 -1.54 3.87
N ALA A 128 -8.98 -2.14 2.71
CA ALA A 128 -10.20 -1.88 1.98
C ALA A 128 -11.25 -2.95 2.25
N VAL A 129 -12.50 -2.51 2.42
CA VAL A 129 -13.67 -3.41 2.43
C VAL A 129 -13.96 -3.88 0.99
N ARG A 130 -13.75 -3.00 0.00
CA ARG A 130 -13.91 -3.26 -1.45
C ARG A 130 -12.93 -2.39 -2.26
N LEU A 131 -12.47 -2.87 -3.42
CA LEU A 131 -11.92 -2.02 -4.48
C LEU A 131 -12.97 -1.85 -5.60
N GLU A 132 -13.10 -0.63 -6.12
CA GLU A 132 -14.06 -0.24 -7.19
C GLU A 132 -13.41 -0.14 -8.59
#